data_AF-A0A843G9U8-F1
#
_entry.id   AF-A0A843G9U8-F1
#
_cell.length_a   1.000
_cell.length_b   1.000
_cell.length_c   1.000
_cell.angle_alpha   90.00
_cell.angle_beta   90.00
_cell.angle_gamma   90.00
#
_symmetry.space_group_name_H-M   'P 1'
#
loop_
_entity.id
_entity.type
_entity.pdbx_description
1 polymer ?
#
loop_
_entity_poly.entity_id
_entity_poly.type
_entity_poly.pdbx_seq_one_letter_code
_entity_poly.pdbx_strand_id
1 'polypeptide(L)' 'QLKGMLEKIDKKVIINKILAVGIQRPEEAFNFLNTLDYADMVSVGIASEREAEETFGVINKI' A
#
# COMPACT_ATOMS: atom_id res chain seq x y z
N GLN A 1 -2.47 -11.48 15.76
CA GLN A 1 -1.34 -11.43 16.70
C GLN A 1 -0.46 -10.20 16.45
N LEU A 2 0.01 -9.96 15.22
CA LEU A 2 0.84 -8.80 14.87
C LEU A 2 0.16 -7.44 15.16
N LYS A 3 -1.10 -7.25 14.74
CA LYS A 3 -1.87 -6.04 15.02
C LYS A 3 -1.86 -5.62 16.49
N GLY A 4 -2.19 -6.54 17.40
CA GLY A 4 -2.18 -6.26 18.85
C GLY A 4 -0.79 -5.98 19.43
N MET A 5 0.30 -6.34 18.75
CA MET A 5 1.65 -5.90 19.13
C MET A 5 1.92 -4.47 18.64
N LEU A 6 1.49 -4.15 17.42
CA LEU A 6 1.64 -2.81 16.82
C LEU A 6 0.81 -1.76 17.57
N GLU A 7 -0.42 -2.10 17.96
CA GLU A 7 -1.30 -1.23 18.74
C GLU A 7 -0.68 -0.82 20.09
N LYS A 8 0.11 -1.69 20.72
CA LYS A 8 0.82 -1.37 21.98
C LYS A 8 1.95 -0.37 21.81
N ILE A 9 2.52 -0.29 20.61
CA ILE A 9 3.64 0.62 20.31
C ILE A 9 3.12 2.04 20.04
N ASP A 10 1.82 2.18 19.72
CA ASP A 10 1.14 3.45 19.44
C ASP A 10 1.88 4.26 18.35
N LYS A 11 2.14 3.59 17.21
CA LYS A 11 2.79 4.20 16.04
C LYS A 11 2.02 3.86 14.78
N LYS A 12 2.15 4.76 13.80
CA LYS A 12 1.62 4.56 12.45
C LYS A 12 2.48 3.58 11.66
N VAL A 13 1.83 2.69 10.94
CA VAL A 13 2.48 1.68 10.10
C VAL A 13 2.38 2.12 8.63
N ILE A 14 3.55 2.35 8.02
CA ILE A 14 3.67 2.71 6.61
C ILE A 14 4.22 1.50 5.87
N ILE A 15 3.45 0.98 4.92
CA ILE A 15 3.85 -0.13 4.05
C ILE A 15 4.72 0.41 2.92
N ASN A 16 5.87 -0.22 2.70
CA ASN A 16 6.78 0.12 1.60
C ASN A 16 6.86 -1.01 0.57
N LYS A 17 7.32 -0.66 -0.65
CA LYS A 17 7.60 -1.62 -1.73
C LYS A 17 6.44 -2.55 -2.11
N ILE A 18 5.19 -2.11 -1.92
CA ILE A 18 4.01 -2.93 -2.20
C ILE A 18 3.87 -3.34 -3.68
N LEU A 19 4.42 -2.53 -4.59
CA LEU A 19 4.41 -2.79 -6.04
C LEU A 19 5.55 -3.71 -6.49
N ALA A 20 6.41 -4.19 -5.57
CA ALA A 20 7.56 -5.04 -5.90
C ALA A 20 8.44 -4.49 -7.04
N VAL A 21 8.72 -3.18 -7.03
CA VAL A 21 9.49 -2.49 -8.09
C VAL A 21 8.83 -2.60 -9.48
N GLY A 22 7.50 -2.56 -9.51
CA GLY A 22 6.71 -2.63 -10.74
C GLY A 22 6.42 -4.04 -11.23
N ILE A 23 6.85 -5.09 -10.52
CA ILE A 23 6.49 -6.48 -10.83
C ILE A 23 5.01 -6.74 -10.50
N GLN A 24 4.54 -6.21 -9.37
CA GLN A 24 3.15 -6.39 -8.93
C GLN A 24 2.27 -5.28 -9.49
N ARG A 25 1.11 -5.66 -10.04
CA ARG A 25 0.15 -4.68 -10.57
C ARG A 25 -0.50 -3.88 -9.43
N PRO A 26 -0.82 -2.59 -9.63
CA PRO A 26 -1.45 -1.75 -8.59
C PRO A 26 -2.73 -2.35 -8.00
N GLU A 27 -3.59 -2.95 -8.83
CA GLU A 27 -4.84 -3.58 -8.39
C GLU A 27 -4.59 -4.73 -7.40
N GLU A 28 -3.64 -5.61 -7.71
CA GLU A 28 -3.29 -6.73 -6.85
C GLU A 28 -2.65 -6.25 -5.54
N ALA A 29 -1.74 -5.28 -5.64
CA ALA A 29 -1.08 -4.66 -4.50
C ALA A 29 -2.07 -4.01 -3.53
N PHE A 30 -3.02 -3.21 -4.03
CA PHE A 30 -3.98 -2.52 -3.18
C PHE A 30 -5.09 -3.43 -2.67
N ASN A 31 -5.50 -4.45 -3.44
CA ASN A 31 -6.38 -5.49 -2.90
C ASN A 31 -5.71 -6.24 -1.75
N PHE A 32 -4.42 -6.56 -1.86
CA PHE A 32 -3.67 -7.12 -0.74
C PHE A 32 -3.56 -6.15 0.44
N LEU A 33 -3.26 -4.86 0.19
CA LEU A 33 -3.21 -3.83 1.22
C LEU A 33 -4.49 -3.78 2.07
N ASN A 34 -5.66 -3.91 1.42
CA ASN A 34 -6.96 -3.91 2.10
C ASN A 34 -7.18 -5.13 3.02
N THR A 35 -6.41 -6.20 2.85
CA THR A 35 -6.44 -7.36 3.76
C THR A 35 -5.59 -7.14 5.03
N LEU A 36 -4.76 -6.09 5.06
CA LEU A 36 -3.87 -5.79 6.19
C LEU A 36 -4.58 -4.89 7.20
N ASP A 37 -5.07 -5.48 8.28
CA ASP A 37 -5.83 -4.81 9.34
C ASP A 37 -5.01 -3.89 10.27
N TYR A 38 -3.73 -3.69 9.94
CA TYR A 38 -2.73 -2.95 10.72
C TYR A 38 -2.00 -1.87 9.90
N ALA A 39 -2.28 -1.73 8.60
CA ALA A 39 -1.64 -0.73 7.75
C ALA A 39 -2.38 0.61 7.85
N ASP A 40 -1.66 1.70 8.15
CA ASP A 40 -2.24 3.05 8.15
C ASP A 40 -2.06 3.76 6.80
N MET A 41 -0.91 3.51 6.14
CA MET A 41 -0.50 4.22 4.94
C MET A 41 0.39 3.34 4.06
N VAL A 42 0.56 3.74 2.79
CA VAL A 42 1.46 3.09 1.85
C VAL A 42 2.33 4.12 1.13
N SER A 43 3.62 3.80 0.95
CA SER A 43 4.53 4.56 0.11
C SER A 43 4.70 3.88 -1.25
N VAL A 44 4.48 4.62 -2.34
CA VAL A 44 4.70 4.15 -3.71
C VAL A 44 5.78 5.00 -4.37
N GLY A 45 6.71 4.35 -5.07
CA GLY A 45 7.67 5.02 -5.92
C GLY A 45 7.08 5.12 -7.32
N ILE A 46 7.15 6.31 -7.91
CA ILE A 46 6.58 6.60 -9.23
C ILE A 46 7.67 7.24 -10.08
N ALA A 47 7.84 6.77 -11.32
CA ALA A 47 8.84 7.25 -12.26
C ALA A 47 8.28 8.25 -13.29
N SER A 48 6.95 8.32 -13.48
CA SER A 48 6.33 9.23 -14.44
C SER A 48 4.90 9.63 -14.07
N GLU A 49 4.39 10.73 -14.64
CA GLU A 49 3.01 11.18 -14.44
C GLU A 49 1.98 10.12 -14.88
N ARG A 50 2.22 9.46 -16.02
CA ARG A 50 1.36 8.37 -16.50
C ARG A 50 1.25 7.22 -15.50
N GLU A 51 2.38 6.83 -14.89
CA GLU A 51 2.39 5.80 -13.85
C GLU A 51 1.66 6.25 -12.58
N ALA A 52 1.74 7.54 -12.24
CA ALA A 52 0.96 8.12 -11.15
C ALA A 52 -0.55 7.97 -11.43
N GLU A 53 -1.01 8.33 -12.63
CA GLU A 53 -2.41 8.22 -13.03
C GLU A 53 -2.90 6.77 -13.02
N GLU A 54 -2.10 5.84 -13.55
CA GLU A 54 -2.41 4.41 -13.55
C GLU A 54 -2.47 3.86 -12.11
N THR A 55 -1.50 4.19 -11.25
CA THR A 55 -1.42 3.70 -9.88
C THR A 55 -2.51 4.30 -8.99
N PHE A 56 -2.60 5.64 -8.91
CA PHE A 56 -3.58 6.32 -8.06
C PHE A 56 -5.00 6.29 -8.64
N GLY A 57 -5.16 6.05 -9.93
CA GLY A 57 -6.48 5.83 -10.53
C GLY A 57 -7.16 4.54 -10.07
N VAL A 58 -6.38 3.54 -9.63
CA VAL A 58 -6.89 2.29 -9.08
C VAL A 58 -7.35 2.45 -7.63
N ILE A 59 -6.58 3.15 -6.80
CA ILE A 59 -6.91 3.29 -5.36
C ILE A 59 -8.26 3.98 -5.12
N ASN A 60 -8.69 4.86 -6.03
CA ASN A 60 -9.98 5.56 -5.94
C ASN A 60 -11.20 4.69 -6.30
N LYS A 61 -10.97 3.47 -6.83
CA LYS A 61 -12.02 2.56 -7.30
C LYS A 61 -12.24 1.36 -6.39
N ILE A 62 -11.39 1.18 -5.39
CA ILE A 62 -11.42 0.07 -4.43
C ILE A 62 -11.89 0.63 -3.08
#